data_AF-A0AAE1A3D2-F1
#
_entry.id   AF-A0AAE1A3D2-F1
#
_cell.length_a   1.000
_cell.length_b   1.000
_cell.length_c   1.000
_cell.angle_alpha   90.00
_cell.angle_beta   90.00
_cell.angle_gamma   90.00
#
_symmetry.space_group_name_H-M   'P 1'
#
loop_
_entity.id
_entity.type
_entity.pdbx_description
1 polymer ?
#
loop_
_entity_poly.entity_id
_entity_poly.type
_entity_poly.pdbx_seq_one_letter_code
_entity_poly.pdbx_strand_id
1 'polypeptide(L)'
;KLTMVAEKEIKGAAYSMVSFNTKLLVSVNSTVRLFEWTSDKELRLECSHFNNLLALYLKSKGDFVLVADIMRSITLLSYKPLQDAFEEIARDGNVKWMSAVEILDDDNFLGGDISHNLFVCQKDSAATTDEERSQMQEVGLYHLGEMINVFRHGSLVMHHAGENTTPLQGSVLFGTVNGAVGMVAQLPQEFYTFLHEIQNRLNKVIKSVGKIEHSFWRSFYTDQKCDHSLGFIDGDLLESFLDLSRDKMQEVVAGLQIDDGDRKRDATVEDLVKTIEELTRIH
;
A
#
# COMPACT_ATOMS: atom_id res chain seq x y z
N LYS A 1 -11.51 -2.69 36.33
CA LYS A 1 -12.49 -3.79 36.12
C LYS A 1 -13.26 -3.46 34.85
N LEU A 2 -13.26 -4.35 33.85
CA LEU A 2 -14.06 -4.15 32.64
C LEU A 2 -15.56 -4.30 32.98
N THR A 3 -16.40 -3.47 32.38
CA THR A 3 -17.85 -3.51 32.53
C THR A 3 -18.49 -3.46 31.15
N MET A 4 -19.48 -4.30 30.90
CA MET A 4 -20.26 -4.25 29.67
C MET A 4 -21.05 -2.94 29.63
N VAL A 5 -20.81 -2.13 28.60
CA VAL A 5 -21.50 -0.84 28.39
C VAL A 5 -22.69 -1.01 27.45
N ALA A 6 -22.51 -1.76 26.37
CA ALA A 6 -23.54 -2.06 25.39
C ALA A 6 -23.28 -3.40 24.70
N GLU A 7 -24.33 -3.99 24.14
CA GLU A 7 -24.28 -5.14 23.26
C GLU A 7 -25.23 -4.93 22.07
N LYS A 8 -24.89 -5.49 20.91
CA LYS A 8 -25.74 -5.44 19.72
C LYS A 8 -25.69 -6.76 19.00
N GLU A 9 -26.84 -7.41 18.88
CA GLU A 9 -26.97 -8.65 18.11
C GLU A 9 -26.84 -8.36 16.60
N ILE A 10 -26.04 -9.18 15.92
CA ILE A 10 -25.84 -9.17 14.47
C ILE A 10 -26.04 -10.57 13.90
N LYS A 11 -26.53 -10.65 12.65
CA LYS A 11 -26.76 -11.91 11.94
C LYS A 11 -25.56 -12.29 11.08
N GLY A 12 -24.46 -12.69 11.71
CA GLY A 12 -23.22 -13.09 11.03
C GLY A 12 -21.99 -12.85 11.89
N ALA A 13 -20.80 -13.12 11.33
CA ALA A 13 -19.54 -12.84 12.00
C ALA A 13 -19.12 -11.39 11.75
N ALA A 14 -18.71 -10.67 12.81
CA ALA A 14 -18.06 -9.37 12.69
C ALA A 14 -16.57 -9.58 12.37
N TYR A 15 -16.16 -9.46 11.11
CA TYR A 15 -14.79 -9.72 10.68
C TYR A 15 -13.85 -8.55 10.99
N SER A 16 -14.31 -7.32 10.78
CA SER A 16 -13.53 -6.10 11.03
C SER A 16 -14.40 -5.01 11.62
N MET A 17 -13.79 -4.19 12.47
CA MET A 17 -14.43 -3.04 13.14
C MET A 17 -13.47 -1.86 13.14
N VAL A 18 -13.97 -0.68 12.76
CA VAL A 18 -13.18 0.55 12.66
C VAL A 18 -13.99 1.73 13.20
N SER A 19 -13.34 2.64 13.93
CA SER A 19 -13.94 3.92 14.30
C SER A 19 -14.06 4.79 13.05
N PHE A 20 -15.27 5.29 12.76
CA PHE A 20 -15.56 6.06 11.56
C PHE A 20 -16.36 7.31 11.93
N ASN A 21 -15.72 8.48 11.96
CA ASN A 21 -16.37 9.78 12.24
C ASN A 21 -17.32 9.74 13.45
N THR A 22 -16.82 9.26 14.61
CA THR A 22 -17.57 9.05 15.87
C THR A 22 -18.64 7.94 15.86
N LYS A 23 -18.80 7.25 14.73
CA LYS A 23 -19.63 6.07 14.54
C LYS A 23 -18.76 4.81 14.51
N LEU A 24 -19.39 3.64 14.59
CA LEU A 24 -18.74 2.35 14.52
C LEU A 24 -19.04 1.68 13.17
N LEU A 25 -18.01 1.52 12.34
CA LEU A 25 -18.09 0.78 11.10
C LEU A 25 -17.76 -0.68 11.35
N VAL A 26 -18.58 -1.60 10.84
CA VAL A 26 -18.41 -3.05 11.06
C VAL A 26 -18.67 -3.82 9.76
N SER A 27 -17.79 -4.76 9.43
CA SER A 27 -18.08 -5.75 8.39
C SER A 27 -18.70 -7.00 8.99
N VAL A 28 -19.88 -7.38 8.49
CA VAL A 28 -20.65 -8.54 8.91
C VAL A 28 -20.95 -9.41 7.69
N ASN A 29 -20.24 -10.54 7.55
CA ASN A 29 -20.26 -11.38 6.35
C ASN A 29 -20.10 -10.56 5.04
N SER A 30 -21.10 -10.58 4.15
CA SER A 30 -21.14 -9.82 2.90
C SER A 30 -21.53 -8.35 3.07
N THR A 31 -21.81 -7.89 4.29
CA THR A 31 -22.36 -6.55 4.54
C THR A 31 -21.37 -5.65 5.26
N VAL A 32 -21.29 -4.38 4.86
CA VAL A 32 -20.59 -3.33 5.62
C VAL A 32 -21.65 -2.44 6.24
N ARG A 33 -21.62 -2.27 7.56
CA ARG A 33 -22.67 -1.62 8.35
C ARG A 33 -22.09 -0.49 9.17
N LEU A 34 -22.80 0.63 9.21
CA LEU A 34 -22.46 1.77 10.05
C LEU A 34 -23.42 1.86 11.22
N PHE A 35 -22.87 1.93 12.43
CA PHE A 35 -23.63 2.05 13.66
C PHE A 35 -23.35 3.38 14.34
N GLU A 36 -24.40 4.11 14.66
CA GLU A 36 -24.33 5.30 15.51
C GLU A 36 -24.34 4.90 16.99
N TRP A 37 -23.59 5.64 17.80
CA TRP A 37 -23.66 5.56 19.25
C TRP A 37 -24.67 6.57 19.80
N THR A 38 -25.76 6.09 20.40
CA THR A 38 -26.85 6.96 20.88
C THR A 38 -26.58 7.53 22.27
N SER A 39 -27.33 8.56 22.66
CA SER A 39 -27.30 9.12 24.03
C SER A 39 -27.66 8.10 25.11
N ASP A 40 -28.47 7.11 24.74
CA ASP A 40 -28.92 6.02 25.63
C ASP A 40 -27.86 4.91 25.79
N LYS A 41 -26.66 5.13 25.21
CA LYS A 41 -25.54 4.19 25.21
C LYS A 41 -25.86 2.89 24.48
N GLU A 42 -26.51 3.00 23.32
CA GLU A 42 -26.80 1.86 22.44
C GLU A 42 -26.21 2.06 21.04
N LEU A 43 -25.97 0.94 20.35
CA LEU A 43 -25.59 0.94 18.94
C LEU A 43 -26.85 0.86 18.06
N ARG A 44 -27.10 1.91 17.28
CA ARG A 44 -28.19 1.98 16.31
C ARG A 44 -27.65 1.80 14.90
N LEU A 45 -28.20 0.86 14.14
CA LEU A 45 -27.83 0.70 12.73
C LEU A 45 -28.32 1.92 11.96
N GLU A 46 -27.42 2.57 11.25
CA GLU A 46 -27.71 3.74 10.43
C GLU A 46 -27.86 3.35 8.97
N CYS A 47 -26.84 2.72 8.39
CA CYS A 47 -26.84 2.32 6.98
C CYS A 47 -26.07 1.03 6.73
N SER A 48 -26.22 0.47 5.53
CA SER A 48 -25.57 -0.78 5.14
C SER A 48 -25.28 -0.85 3.64
N HIS A 49 -24.17 -1.47 3.29
CA HIS A 49 -23.78 -1.82 1.94
C HIS A 49 -23.70 -3.35 1.78
N PHE A 50 -24.19 -3.90 0.67
CA PHE A 50 -24.42 -5.35 0.49
C PHE A 50 -23.65 -5.98 -0.69
N ASN A 51 -22.86 -5.21 -1.43
CA ASN A 51 -22.19 -5.68 -2.65
C ASN A 51 -20.77 -6.27 -2.37
N ASN A 52 -20.68 -7.24 -1.46
CA ASN A 52 -19.46 -8.01 -1.20
C ASN A 52 -19.80 -9.51 -1.17
N LEU A 53 -18.85 -10.38 -1.46
CA LEU A 53 -18.97 -11.80 -1.16
C LEU A 53 -18.72 -12.03 0.33
N LEU A 54 -17.61 -11.50 0.84
CA LEU A 54 -17.24 -11.52 2.26
C LEU A 54 -16.29 -10.37 2.56
N ALA A 55 -16.77 -9.35 3.28
CA ALA A 55 -15.99 -8.17 3.64
C ALA A 55 -15.09 -8.46 4.84
N LEU A 56 -13.82 -8.77 4.58
CA LEU A 56 -12.87 -9.24 5.60
C LEU A 56 -12.14 -8.09 6.30
N TYR A 57 -11.72 -7.07 5.55
CA TYR A 57 -10.90 -5.98 6.09
C TYR A 57 -11.50 -4.62 5.76
N LEU A 58 -11.43 -3.72 6.73
CA LEU A 58 -11.90 -2.34 6.61
C LEU A 58 -10.80 -1.35 6.97
N LYS A 59 -10.71 -0.28 6.20
CA LYS A 59 -9.91 0.92 6.49
C LYS A 59 -10.75 2.15 6.20
N SER A 60 -10.46 3.25 6.87
CA SER A 60 -11.22 4.49 6.70
C SER A 60 -10.32 5.72 6.70
N LYS A 61 -10.66 6.70 5.87
CA LYS A 61 -10.00 8.01 5.81
C LYS A 61 -11.04 9.07 5.44
N GLY A 62 -11.30 10.01 6.35
CA GLY A 62 -12.39 10.98 6.18
C GLY A 62 -13.73 10.27 6.00
N ASP A 63 -14.44 10.55 4.90
CA ASP A 63 -15.70 9.89 4.55
C ASP A 63 -15.51 8.62 3.69
N PHE A 64 -14.28 8.27 3.34
CA PHE A 64 -13.98 7.07 2.59
C PHE A 64 -13.83 5.84 3.48
N VAL A 65 -14.36 4.74 2.97
CA VAL A 65 -14.23 3.39 3.53
C VAL A 65 -13.66 2.50 2.45
N LEU A 66 -12.48 1.94 2.68
CA LEU A 66 -11.88 0.93 1.84
C LEU A 66 -12.23 -0.45 2.39
N VAL A 67 -12.85 -1.27 1.56
CA VAL A 67 -13.29 -2.63 1.88
C VAL A 67 -12.45 -3.60 1.06
N ALA A 68 -11.84 -4.59 1.72
CA ALA A 68 -11.22 -5.72 1.05
C ALA A 68 -12.09 -6.97 1.22
N ASP A 69 -12.48 -7.52 0.08
CA ASP A 69 -13.30 -8.72 -0.04
C ASP A 69 -12.41 -9.97 -0.09
N ILE A 70 -12.95 -11.13 0.31
CA ILE A 70 -12.21 -12.39 0.24
C ILE A 70 -11.69 -12.73 -1.16
N MET A 71 -12.40 -12.36 -2.23
CA MET A 71 -11.95 -12.64 -3.61
C MET A 71 -12.25 -11.54 -4.63
N ARG A 72 -13.12 -10.57 -4.30
CA ARG A 72 -13.44 -9.43 -5.17
C ARG A 72 -12.52 -8.22 -4.95
N SER A 73 -11.26 -8.48 -4.60
CA SER A 73 -10.23 -7.47 -4.38
C SER A 73 -10.72 -6.35 -3.44
N ILE A 74 -10.54 -5.09 -3.82
CA ILE A 74 -10.86 -3.91 -3.02
C ILE A 74 -11.99 -3.06 -3.60
N THR A 75 -12.74 -2.39 -2.73
CA THR A 75 -13.84 -1.49 -3.06
C THR A 75 -13.76 -0.23 -2.22
N LEU A 76 -13.87 0.93 -2.86
CA LEU A 76 -13.94 2.21 -2.18
C LEU A 76 -15.40 2.65 -2.07
N LEU A 77 -15.86 2.83 -0.84
CA LEU A 77 -17.15 3.42 -0.50
C LEU A 77 -16.94 4.84 0.01
N SER A 78 -17.92 5.72 -0.22
CA SER A 78 -18.03 7.03 0.40
C SER A 78 -19.32 7.08 1.21
N TYR A 79 -19.22 7.43 2.49
CA TYR A 79 -20.41 7.70 3.28
C TYR A 79 -20.99 9.08 2.92
N LYS A 80 -22.29 9.15 2.69
CA LYS A 80 -23.02 10.40 2.41
C LYS A 80 -23.90 10.75 3.62
N PRO A 81 -23.45 11.67 4.52
CA PRO A 81 -24.17 11.99 5.74
C PRO A 81 -25.60 12.49 5.51
N LEU A 82 -25.86 13.20 4.41
CA LEU A 82 -27.20 13.72 4.10
C LEU A 82 -28.19 12.64 3.65
N GLN A 83 -27.70 11.49 3.21
CA GLN A 83 -28.51 10.39 2.69
C GLN A 83 -28.55 9.20 3.64
N ASP A 84 -27.77 9.24 4.73
CA ASP A 84 -27.51 8.09 5.60
C ASP A 84 -27.24 6.81 4.80
N ALA A 85 -26.34 6.92 3.82
CA ALA A 85 -26.08 5.84 2.87
C ALA A 85 -24.61 5.78 2.46
N PHE A 86 -24.17 4.59 2.06
CA PHE A 86 -22.90 4.40 1.36
C PHE A 86 -23.12 4.50 -0.15
N GLU A 87 -22.22 5.20 -0.82
CA GLU A 87 -22.07 5.21 -2.28
C GLU A 87 -20.81 4.42 -2.64
N GLU A 88 -20.91 3.45 -3.56
CA GLU A 88 -19.74 2.78 -4.12
C GLU A 88 -19.09 3.72 -5.15
N ILE A 89 -17.87 4.18 -4.86
CA ILE A 89 -17.16 5.16 -5.69
C ILE A 89 -16.41 4.45 -6.81
N ALA A 90 -15.62 3.45 -6.44
CA ALA A 90 -14.81 2.69 -7.38
C ALA A 90 -14.50 1.30 -6.84
N ARG A 91 -14.16 0.38 -7.72
CA ARG A 91 -13.79 -1.00 -7.40
C ARG A 91 -12.68 -1.49 -8.30
N ASP A 92 -11.81 -2.35 -7.76
CA ASP A 92 -10.91 -3.15 -8.58
C ASP A 92 -11.67 -4.34 -9.21
N GLY A 93 -11.72 -4.37 -10.55
CA GLY A 93 -12.44 -5.40 -11.30
C GLY A 93 -11.75 -6.78 -11.32
N ASN A 94 -10.54 -6.89 -10.78
CA ASN A 94 -9.76 -8.13 -10.78
C ASN A 94 -10.14 -9.06 -9.61
N VAL A 95 -9.94 -10.37 -9.82
CA VAL A 95 -10.08 -11.37 -8.74
C VAL A 95 -8.77 -11.46 -7.98
N LYS A 96 -8.77 -10.98 -6.73
CA LYS A 96 -7.63 -11.11 -5.81
C LYS A 96 -8.13 -11.57 -4.46
N TRP A 97 -7.41 -12.56 -3.93
CA TRP A 97 -7.70 -13.12 -2.63
C TRP A 97 -6.95 -12.34 -1.56
N MET A 98 -7.66 -11.47 -0.85
CA MET A 98 -7.04 -10.44 -0.02
C MET A 98 -6.51 -11.00 1.30
N SER A 99 -5.31 -10.56 1.70
CA SER A 99 -4.69 -10.86 2.99
C SER A 99 -4.63 -9.61 3.90
N ALA A 100 -4.43 -8.43 3.33
CA ALA A 100 -4.49 -7.15 4.05
C ALA A 100 -4.76 -5.99 3.07
N VAL A 101 -5.20 -4.84 3.60
CA VAL A 101 -5.44 -3.62 2.82
C VAL A 101 -5.09 -2.36 3.62
N GLU A 102 -4.67 -1.29 2.96
CA GLU A 102 -4.41 0.02 3.54
C GLU A 102 -4.74 1.17 2.58
N ILE A 103 -5.17 2.31 3.13
CA ILE A 103 -5.32 3.56 2.37
C ILE A 103 -3.98 4.32 2.45
N LEU A 104 -3.31 4.56 1.32
CA LEU A 104 -2.06 5.32 1.30
C LEU A 104 -2.35 6.83 1.36
N ASP A 105 -3.16 7.30 0.42
CA ASP A 105 -3.62 8.67 0.34
C ASP A 105 -5.10 8.74 -0.12
N ASP A 106 -5.56 9.85 -0.67
CA ASP A 106 -6.96 9.99 -1.09
C ASP A 106 -7.27 9.22 -2.37
N ASP A 107 -6.27 8.95 -3.21
CA ASP A 107 -6.40 8.35 -4.53
C ASP A 107 -5.80 6.94 -4.63
N ASN A 108 -4.85 6.58 -3.76
CA ASN A 108 -4.06 5.36 -3.84
C ASN A 108 -4.35 4.39 -2.68
N PHE A 109 -4.58 3.13 -3.02
CA PHE A 109 -4.99 2.06 -2.10
C PHE A 109 -4.06 0.86 -2.23
N LEU A 110 -3.43 0.46 -1.14
CA LEU A 110 -2.48 -0.65 -1.07
C LEU A 110 -3.20 -1.95 -0.69
N GLY A 111 -2.94 -3.02 -1.41
CA GLY A 111 -3.43 -4.36 -1.12
C GLY A 111 -2.31 -5.39 -1.05
N GLY A 112 -2.46 -6.34 -0.14
CA GLY A 112 -1.72 -7.60 -0.13
C GLY A 112 -2.67 -8.76 -0.44
N ASP A 113 -2.20 -9.75 -1.19
CA ASP A 113 -2.95 -10.96 -1.51
C ASP A 113 -2.35 -12.22 -0.86
N ILE A 114 -3.03 -13.36 -0.98
CA ILE A 114 -2.53 -14.66 -0.48
C ILE A 114 -1.45 -15.29 -1.39
N SER A 115 -1.26 -14.74 -2.59
CA SER A 115 -0.24 -15.18 -3.56
C SER A 115 1.10 -14.49 -3.33
N HIS A 116 1.26 -13.84 -2.15
CA HIS A 116 2.47 -13.15 -1.72
C HIS A 116 2.80 -11.89 -2.54
N ASN A 117 1.79 -11.26 -3.14
CA ASN A 117 1.96 -10.01 -3.87
C ASN A 117 1.49 -8.80 -3.07
N LEU A 118 2.06 -7.66 -3.44
CA LEU A 118 1.57 -6.33 -3.20
C LEU A 118 1.02 -5.74 -4.50
N PHE A 119 -0.02 -4.92 -4.37
CA PHE A 119 -0.53 -4.12 -5.48
C PHE A 119 -1.05 -2.77 -4.99
N VAL A 120 -1.07 -1.78 -5.88
CA VAL A 120 -1.68 -0.48 -5.64
C VAL A 120 -2.74 -0.23 -6.69
N CYS A 121 -3.96 0.03 -6.23
CA CYS A 121 -5.06 0.50 -7.05
C CYS A 121 -5.22 2.01 -6.86
N GLN A 122 -5.45 2.72 -7.96
CA GLN A 122 -5.71 4.14 -7.96
C GLN A 122 -7.11 4.42 -8.49
N LYS A 123 -7.85 5.35 -7.86
CA LYS A 123 -9.09 5.87 -8.45
C LYS A 123 -8.77 6.94 -9.48
N ASP A 124 -9.43 6.89 -10.63
CA ASP A 124 -9.29 7.94 -11.63
C ASP A 124 -10.26 9.10 -11.34
N SER A 125 -9.78 10.10 -10.62
CA SER A 125 -10.54 11.32 -10.34
C SER A 125 -10.71 12.23 -11.56
N ALA A 126 -9.90 12.05 -12.61
CA ALA A 126 -9.94 12.86 -13.83
C ALA A 126 -10.80 12.24 -14.94
N ALA A 127 -11.26 11.01 -14.75
CA ALA A 127 -12.14 10.30 -15.68
C ALA A 127 -13.40 11.10 -16.03
N THR A 128 -13.71 11.09 -17.33
CA THR A 128 -14.79 11.91 -17.91
C THR A 128 -16.15 11.24 -17.87
N THR A 129 -16.17 9.91 -17.74
CA THR A 129 -17.39 9.08 -17.66
C THR A 129 -17.57 8.48 -16.28
N ASP A 130 -18.81 8.17 -15.91
CA ASP A 130 -19.11 7.49 -14.64
C ASP A 130 -18.58 6.06 -14.63
N GLU A 131 -18.61 5.39 -15.79
CA GLU A 131 -18.09 4.04 -15.96
C GLU A 131 -16.59 3.99 -15.68
N GLU A 132 -15.79 4.90 -16.24
CA GLU A 132 -14.34 4.97 -15.98
C GLU A 132 -14.05 5.30 -14.51
N ARG A 133 -14.78 6.26 -13.92
CA ARG A 133 -14.62 6.61 -12.49
C ARG A 133 -14.90 5.43 -11.56
N SER A 134 -15.80 4.53 -11.94
CA SER A 134 -16.16 3.35 -11.16
C SER A 134 -15.09 2.26 -11.14
N GLN A 135 -14.09 2.32 -12.04
CA GLN A 135 -13.06 1.31 -12.18
C GLN A 135 -11.72 1.82 -11.66
N MET A 136 -11.16 1.12 -10.66
CA MET A 136 -9.81 1.40 -10.20
C MET A 136 -8.78 0.84 -11.20
N GLN A 137 -7.68 1.57 -11.37
CA GLN A 137 -6.56 1.14 -12.19
C GLN A 137 -5.46 0.54 -11.31
N GLU A 138 -4.90 -0.60 -11.72
CA GLU A 138 -3.69 -1.15 -11.10
C GLU A 138 -2.48 -0.35 -11.54
N VAL A 139 -1.94 0.47 -10.65
CA VAL A 139 -0.76 1.32 -10.92
C VAL A 139 0.50 0.79 -10.25
N GLY A 140 0.38 -0.21 -9.38
CA GLY A 140 1.49 -0.90 -8.75
C GLY A 140 1.25 -2.40 -8.66
N LEU A 141 2.25 -3.20 -9.02
CA LEU A 141 2.26 -4.66 -8.98
C LEU A 141 3.65 -5.14 -8.53
N TYR A 142 3.72 -6.00 -7.52
CA TYR A 142 5.00 -6.43 -6.97
C TYR A 142 4.89 -7.78 -6.23
N HIS A 143 5.77 -8.73 -6.54
CA HIS A 143 5.87 -9.96 -5.74
C HIS A 143 6.79 -9.76 -4.54
N LEU A 144 6.18 -9.72 -3.36
CA LEU A 144 6.91 -9.56 -2.09
C LEU A 144 7.60 -10.86 -1.68
N GLY A 145 6.95 -12.00 -1.94
CA GLY A 145 7.40 -13.32 -1.47
C GLY A 145 6.97 -13.63 -0.03
N GLU A 146 6.20 -12.74 0.60
CA GLU A 146 5.68 -12.88 1.96
C GLU A 146 4.16 -12.67 1.98
N MET A 147 3.45 -13.38 2.87
CA MET A 147 2.02 -13.15 3.10
C MET A 147 1.83 -12.12 4.21
N ILE A 148 1.19 -10.99 3.89
CA ILE A 148 0.98 -9.88 4.82
C ILE A 148 -0.28 -10.12 5.66
N ASN A 149 -0.16 -10.00 6.98
CA ASN A 149 -1.30 -10.10 7.90
C ASN A 149 -1.86 -8.74 8.31
N VAL A 150 -1.04 -7.69 8.33
CA VAL A 150 -1.47 -6.39 8.83
C VAL A 150 -0.67 -5.25 8.19
N PHE A 151 -1.37 -4.17 7.85
CA PHE A 151 -0.80 -2.85 7.55
C PHE A 151 -1.13 -1.85 8.65
N ARG A 152 -0.17 -0.99 8.99
CA ARG A 152 -0.31 0.11 9.96
C ARG A 152 0.48 1.33 9.53
N HIS A 153 -0.21 2.47 9.44
CA HIS A 153 0.43 3.78 9.38
C HIS A 153 1.32 4.02 10.61
N GLY A 154 2.53 4.51 10.39
CA GLY A 154 3.50 4.83 11.42
C GLY A 154 4.93 4.55 10.96
N SER A 155 5.91 5.07 11.71
CA SER A 155 7.34 4.82 11.51
C SER A 155 7.97 4.40 12.83
N LEU A 156 9.03 3.59 12.76
CA LEU A 156 9.85 3.20 13.92
C LEU A 156 11.03 4.15 14.16
N VAL A 157 11.25 5.10 13.24
CA VAL A 157 12.35 6.06 13.32
C VAL A 157 11.92 7.30 14.10
N MET A 158 12.86 7.90 14.83
CA MET A 158 12.61 9.17 15.50
C MET A 158 12.45 10.30 14.47
N HIS A 159 11.24 10.82 14.32
CA HIS A 159 11.03 12.07 13.60
C HIS A 159 11.49 13.26 14.45
N HIS A 160 12.57 13.90 14.04
CA HIS A 160 12.96 15.20 14.58
C HIS A 160 12.21 16.29 13.80
N ALA A 161 11.40 17.08 14.52
CA ALA A 161 10.66 18.18 13.90
C ALA A 161 11.65 19.16 13.24
N GLY A 162 11.62 19.23 11.89
CA GLY A 162 12.51 20.08 11.10
C GLY A 162 13.53 19.34 10.23
N GLU A 163 13.72 18.02 10.41
CA GLU A 163 14.55 17.20 9.52
C GLU A 163 13.72 16.70 8.33
N ASN A 164 13.72 17.48 7.24
CA ASN A 164 13.23 17.03 5.94
C ASN A 164 14.38 16.38 5.16
N THR A 165 14.83 15.19 5.58
CA THR A 165 16.03 14.58 4.94
C THR A 165 15.72 13.71 3.74
N THR A 166 14.48 13.22 3.56
CA THR A 166 14.14 12.28 2.49
C THR A 166 12.80 12.66 1.86
N PRO A 167 12.68 12.73 0.51
CA PRO A 167 11.46 13.20 -0.17
C PRO A 167 10.33 12.15 -0.19
N LEU A 168 10.24 11.30 0.84
CA LEU A 168 9.24 10.26 0.96
C LEU A 168 7.94 10.82 1.54
N GLN A 169 6.82 10.31 1.04
CA GLN A 169 5.49 10.65 1.54
C GLN A 169 4.83 9.43 2.17
N GLY A 170 4.29 9.60 3.37
CA GLY A 170 3.65 8.53 4.11
C GLY A 170 4.62 7.44 4.59
N SER A 171 4.16 6.62 5.52
CA SER A 171 4.90 5.46 6.02
C SER A 171 3.89 4.44 6.53
N VAL A 172 3.87 3.27 5.89
CA VAL A 172 3.00 2.14 6.25
C VAL A 172 3.88 0.95 6.56
N LEU A 173 3.90 0.55 7.83
CA LEU A 173 4.51 -0.69 8.27
C LEU A 173 3.60 -1.87 7.94
N PHE A 174 4.21 -3.01 7.66
CA PHE A 174 3.50 -4.27 7.49
C PHE A 174 4.16 -5.41 8.26
N GLY A 175 3.35 -6.35 8.74
CA GLY A 175 3.81 -7.59 9.38
C GLY A 175 3.38 -8.82 8.59
N THR A 176 4.28 -9.78 8.43
CA THR A 176 4.04 -10.99 7.63
C THR A 176 3.83 -12.24 8.48
N VAL A 177 3.35 -13.31 7.86
CA VAL A 177 3.18 -14.64 8.49
C VAL A 177 4.51 -15.20 9.01
N ASN A 178 5.62 -14.96 8.30
CA ASN A 178 6.94 -15.48 8.69
C ASN A 178 7.65 -14.60 9.75
N GLY A 179 7.00 -13.54 10.22
CA GLY A 179 7.54 -12.63 11.23
C GLY A 179 8.42 -11.51 10.69
N ALA A 180 8.51 -11.35 9.36
CA ALA A 180 9.14 -10.19 8.77
C ALA A 180 8.28 -8.94 9.04
N VAL A 181 8.96 -7.82 9.27
CA VAL A 181 8.36 -6.49 9.36
C VAL A 181 9.01 -5.65 8.26
N GLY A 182 8.19 -5.06 7.41
CA GLY A 182 8.66 -4.18 6.35
C GLY A 182 7.89 -2.87 6.32
N MET A 183 8.25 -2.01 5.38
CA MET A 183 7.66 -0.69 5.21
C MET A 183 7.37 -0.39 3.74
N VAL A 184 6.27 0.32 3.49
CA VAL A 184 5.94 0.93 2.21
C VAL A 184 5.88 2.45 2.40
N ALA A 185 6.53 3.19 1.50
CA ALA A 185 6.51 4.65 1.44
C ALA A 185 6.31 5.11 0.00
N GLN A 186 5.66 6.26 -0.21
CA GLN A 186 5.40 6.81 -1.53
C GLN A 186 6.58 7.67 -2.01
N LEU A 187 6.91 7.53 -3.30
CA LEU A 187 8.00 8.23 -3.96
C LEU A 187 7.44 9.29 -4.91
N PRO A 188 8.01 10.50 -4.97
CA PRO A 188 7.80 11.43 -6.07
C PRO A 188 8.23 10.81 -7.41
N GLN A 189 7.53 11.13 -8.50
CA GLN A 189 7.75 10.52 -9.82
C GLN A 189 9.21 10.62 -10.32
N GLU A 190 9.84 11.77 -10.13
CA GLU A 190 11.24 11.99 -10.53
C GLU A 190 12.19 11.09 -9.74
N PHE A 191 11.95 10.95 -8.43
CA PHE A 191 12.76 10.11 -7.56
C PHE A 191 12.53 8.62 -7.83
N TYR A 192 11.28 8.20 -8.09
CA TYR A 192 10.99 6.84 -8.56
C TYR A 192 11.77 6.52 -9.85
N THR A 193 11.77 7.42 -10.82
CA THR A 193 12.47 7.21 -12.10
C THR A 193 13.97 7.03 -11.90
N PHE A 194 14.57 7.85 -11.03
CA PHE A 194 15.97 7.75 -10.65
C PHE A 194 16.30 6.42 -9.95
N LEU A 195 15.52 6.04 -8.92
CA LEU A 195 15.73 4.78 -8.20
C LEU A 195 15.49 3.55 -9.07
N HIS A 196 14.53 3.61 -9.99
CA HIS A 196 14.28 2.55 -10.96
C HIS A 196 15.47 2.35 -11.89
N GLU A 197 16.13 3.42 -12.33
CA GLU A 197 17.37 3.33 -13.11
C GLU A 197 18.49 2.66 -12.30
N ILE A 198 18.65 3.03 -11.02
CA ILE A 198 19.64 2.42 -10.12
C ILE A 198 19.37 0.93 -9.93
N GLN A 199 18.13 0.53 -9.64
CA GLN A 199 17.71 -0.86 -9.53
C GLN A 199 18.08 -1.68 -10.78
N ASN A 200 17.83 -1.13 -11.98
CA ASN A 200 18.19 -1.79 -13.24
C ASN A 200 19.70 -1.94 -13.44
N ARG A 201 20.50 -0.99 -12.94
CA ARG A 201 21.96 -1.06 -12.98
C ARG A 201 22.49 -2.08 -11.97
N LEU A 202 21.97 -2.08 -10.74
CA LEU A 202 22.30 -3.06 -9.71
C LEU A 202 22.03 -4.48 -10.17
N ASN A 203 20.89 -4.73 -10.82
CA ASN A 203 20.52 -6.04 -11.37
C ASN A 203 21.53 -6.60 -12.38
N LYS A 204 22.30 -5.75 -13.07
CA LYS A 204 23.35 -6.18 -14.00
C LYS A 204 24.67 -6.50 -13.30
N VAL A 205 24.98 -5.79 -12.23
CA VAL A 205 26.26 -5.88 -11.50
C VAL A 205 26.24 -6.96 -10.41
N ILE A 206 25.09 -7.14 -9.76
CA ILE A 206 24.90 -8.11 -8.69
C ILE A 206 24.66 -9.50 -9.28
N LYS A 207 25.49 -10.45 -8.88
CA LYS A 207 25.33 -11.86 -9.26
C LYS A 207 24.36 -12.53 -8.29
N SER A 208 23.15 -12.79 -8.75
CA SER A 208 22.12 -13.49 -7.99
C SER A 208 22.52 -14.94 -7.65
N VAL A 209 22.19 -15.37 -6.43
CA VAL A 209 22.34 -16.76 -6.00
C VAL A 209 21.41 -17.63 -6.84
N GLY A 210 21.93 -18.72 -7.40
CA GLY A 210 21.15 -19.58 -8.31
C GLY A 210 20.86 -18.97 -9.69
N LYS A 211 21.42 -17.78 -10.01
CA LYS A 211 21.21 -17.07 -11.28
C LYS A 211 19.75 -16.75 -11.59
N ILE A 212 18.96 -16.49 -10.54
CA ILE A 212 17.56 -16.07 -10.68
C ILE A 212 17.55 -14.57 -11.03
N GLU A 213 16.86 -14.20 -12.10
CA GLU A 213 16.69 -12.78 -12.44
C GLU A 213 15.81 -12.09 -11.41
N HIS A 214 16.26 -10.95 -10.89
CA HIS A 214 15.51 -10.16 -9.90
C HIS A 214 14.14 -9.69 -10.45
N SER A 215 14.12 -9.25 -11.71
CA SER A 215 12.89 -8.87 -12.41
C SER A 215 11.89 -10.03 -12.45
N PHE A 216 12.36 -11.26 -12.66
CA PHE A 216 11.52 -12.45 -12.61
C PHE A 216 11.01 -12.73 -11.20
N TRP A 217 11.87 -12.64 -10.18
CA TRP A 217 11.47 -12.82 -8.78
C TRP A 217 10.41 -11.81 -8.33
N ARG A 218 10.52 -10.54 -8.74
CA ARG A 218 9.59 -9.47 -8.37
C ARG A 218 8.38 -9.34 -9.28
N SER A 219 8.30 -10.09 -10.39
CA SER A 219 7.11 -10.15 -11.25
C SER A 219 5.89 -10.60 -10.45
N PHE A 220 4.83 -9.79 -10.50
CA PHE A 220 3.56 -10.13 -9.88
C PHE A 220 3.05 -11.46 -10.42
N TYR A 221 2.69 -12.37 -9.52
CA TYR A 221 2.34 -13.73 -9.89
C TYR A 221 1.11 -14.26 -9.16
N THR A 222 0.18 -14.80 -9.94
CA THR A 222 -0.95 -15.61 -9.48
C THR A 222 -1.11 -16.79 -10.45
N ASP A 223 -1.92 -17.79 -10.09
CA ASP A 223 -2.24 -18.90 -11.00
C ASP A 223 -2.89 -18.43 -12.33
N GLN A 224 -3.45 -17.22 -12.36
CA GLN A 224 -4.18 -16.66 -13.52
C GLN A 224 -3.38 -15.62 -14.32
N LYS A 225 -2.43 -14.94 -13.68
CA LYS A 225 -1.76 -13.75 -14.20
C LYS A 225 -0.29 -13.75 -13.77
N CYS A 226 0.61 -13.44 -14.72
CA CYS A 226 2.01 -13.18 -14.45
C CYS A 226 2.40 -11.91 -15.20
N ASP A 227 2.67 -10.83 -14.46
CA ASP A 227 3.01 -9.53 -15.00
C ASP A 227 4.35 -9.04 -14.43
N HIS A 228 5.02 -8.17 -15.18
CA HIS A 228 6.21 -7.48 -14.69
C HIS A 228 5.89 -6.61 -13.47
N SER A 229 6.87 -6.45 -12.57
CA SER A 229 6.75 -5.49 -11.49
C SER A 229 6.54 -4.07 -12.04
N LEU A 230 5.59 -3.34 -11.47
CA LEU A 230 5.21 -1.98 -11.89
C LEU A 230 5.06 -1.11 -10.64
N GLY A 231 5.51 0.14 -10.68
CA GLY A 231 5.20 1.13 -9.64
C GLY A 231 5.79 0.85 -8.26
N PHE A 232 6.72 -0.10 -8.15
CA PHE A 232 7.42 -0.47 -6.92
C PHE A 232 8.94 -0.48 -7.13
N ILE A 233 9.67 -0.12 -6.07
CA ILE A 233 11.13 -0.17 -5.99
C ILE A 233 11.50 -1.13 -4.85
N ASP A 234 12.46 -2.01 -5.10
CA ASP A 234 12.96 -2.94 -4.10
C ASP A 234 14.03 -2.25 -3.23
N GLY A 235 13.65 -1.85 -2.02
CA GLY A 235 14.55 -1.21 -1.05
C GLY A 235 15.73 -2.09 -0.67
N ASP A 236 15.51 -3.40 -0.45
CA ASP A 236 16.57 -4.34 -0.08
C ASP A 236 17.66 -4.40 -1.16
N LEU A 237 17.24 -4.40 -2.43
CA LEU A 237 18.18 -4.37 -3.55
C LEU A 237 18.96 -3.06 -3.60
N LEU A 238 18.29 -1.91 -3.41
CA LEU A 238 18.97 -0.62 -3.40
C LEU A 238 20.01 -0.54 -2.29
N GLU A 239 19.66 -0.95 -1.08
CA GLU A 239 20.53 -0.89 0.10
C GLU A 239 21.76 -1.77 -0.05
N SER A 240 21.64 -2.90 -0.77
CA SER A 240 22.78 -3.77 -1.11
C SER A 240 23.89 -3.06 -1.90
N PHE A 241 23.62 -1.89 -2.50
CA PHE A 241 24.66 -1.05 -3.10
C PHE A 241 25.78 -0.70 -2.11
N LEU A 242 25.43 -0.43 -0.85
CA LEU A 242 26.39 -0.04 0.20
C LEU A 242 27.37 -1.17 0.55
N ASP A 243 27.00 -2.42 0.27
CA ASP A 243 27.83 -3.61 0.49
C ASP A 243 28.75 -3.95 -0.69
N LEU A 244 28.63 -3.23 -1.82
CA LEU A 244 29.43 -3.50 -3.01
C LEU A 244 30.89 -3.03 -2.84
N SER A 245 31.82 -3.69 -3.54
CA SER A 245 33.17 -3.16 -3.68
C SER A 245 33.17 -1.85 -4.47
N ARG A 246 34.16 -1.00 -4.20
CA ARG A 246 34.25 0.33 -4.84
C ARG A 246 34.27 0.27 -6.37
N ASP A 247 34.91 -0.75 -6.95
CA ASP A 247 34.94 -0.97 -8.40
C ASP A 247 33.54 -1.26 -8.97
N LYS A 248 32.73 -2.04 -8.25
CA LYS A 248 31.35 -2.34 -8.64
C LYS A 248 30.44 -1.13 -8.45
N MET A 249 30.65 -0.35 -7.39
CA MET A 249 29.93 0.92 -7.23
C MET A 249 30.19 1.86 -8.40
N GLN A 250 31.45 1.95 -8.86
CA GLN A 250 31.81 2.72 -10.06
C GLN A 250 31.11 2.21 -11.32
N GLU A 251 30.99 0.88 -11.48
CA GLU A 251 30.25 0.27 -12.60
C GLU A 251 28.76 0.66 -12.58
N VAL A 252 28.13 0.69 -11.40
CA VAL A 252 26.73 1.09 -11.25
C VAL A 252 26.53 2.56 -11.64
N VAL A 253 27.36 3.48 -11.12
CA VAL A 253 27.20 4.92 -11.38
C VAL A 253 27.65 5.35 -12.78
N ALA A 254 28.36 4.49 -13.52
CA ALA A 254 28.88 4.84 -14.84
C ALA A 254 27.77 5.29 -15.81
N GLY A 255 27.81 6.56 -16.21
CA GLY A 255 26.82 7.17 -17.10
C GLY A 255 25.44 7.41 -16.47
N LEU A 256 25.31 7.29 -15.14
CA LEU A 256 24.13 7.74 -14.40
C LEU A 256 24.17 9.28 -14.32
N GLN A 257 23.06 9.93 -14.64
CA GLN A 257 22.94 11.38 -14.52
C GLN A 257 22.16 11.74 -13.25
N ILE A 258 22.62 12.73 -12.52
CA ILE A 258 21.89 13.34 -11.39
C ILE A 258 21.60 14.80 -11.71
N ASP A 259 20.44 15.28 -11.27
CA ASP A 259 20.07 16.69 -11.35
C ASP A 259 20.50 17.40 -10.07
N ASP A 260 21.34 18.43 -10.20
CA ASP A 260 21.85 19.25 -9.08
C ASP A 260 21.08 20.59 -8.97
N GLY A 261 19.87 20.66 -9.54
CA GLY A 261 18.98 21.82 -9.51
C GLY A 261 19.23 22.85 -10.63
N ASP A 262 20.47 22.95 -11.13
CA ASP A 262 20.81 23.85 -12.24
C ASP A 262 21.19 23.10 -13.53
N ARG A 263 21.78 21.90 -13.42
CA ARG A 263 22.27 21.09 -14.56
C ARG A 263 22.30 19.60 -14.21
N LYS A 264 22.13 18.77 -15.26
CA LYS A 264 22.46 17.35 -15.19
C LYS A 264 23.98 17.16 -15.23
N ARG A 265 24.50 16.37 -14.29
CA ARG A 265 25.91 15.96 -14.24
C ARG A 265 26.02 14.47 -14.01
N ASP A 266 27.20 13.93 -14.31
CA ASP A 266 27.52 12.54 -13.97
C ASP A 266 27.45 12.34 -12.44
N ALA A 267 26.76 11.28 -12.03
CA ALA A 267 26.68 10.87 -10.64
C ALA A 267 28.01 10.25 -10.20
N THR A 268 28.47 10.64 -9.02
CA THR A 268 29.62 10.01 -8.35
C THR A 268 29.14 8.88 -7.45
N VAL A 269 30.09 8.03 -7.01
CA VAL A 269 29.78 7.00 -6.01
C VAL A 269 29.31 7.65 -4.71
N GLU A 270 29.95 8.75 -4.30
CA GLU A 270 29.58 9.54 -3.12
C GLU A 270 28.14 10.05 -3.17
N ASP A 271 27.68 10.54 -4.32
CA ASP A 271 26.30 11.01 -4.50
C ASP A 271 25.30 9.88 -4.25
N LEU A 272 25.57 8.69 -4.80
CA LEU A 272 24.69 7.54 -4.67
C LEU A 272 24.75 6.93 -3.26
N VAL A 273 25.94 6.83 -2.66
CA VAL A 273 26.10 6.41 -1.26
C VAL A 273 25.28 7.32 -0.35
N LYS A 274 25.42 8.64 -0.48
CA LYS A 274 24.66 9.59 0.34
C LYS A 274 23.15 9.40 0.17
N THR A 275 22.68 9.25 -1.07
CA THR A 275 21.25 9.07 -1.36
C THR A 275 20.70 7.79 -0.73
N ILE A 276 21.44 6.68 -0.82
CA ILE A 276 21.01 5.39 -0.28
C ILE A 276 21.12 5.39 1.26
N GLU A 277 22.15 6.01 1.83
CA GLU A 277 22.23 6.21 3.28
C GLU A 277 21.05 7.04 3.81
N GLU A 278 20.62 8.09 3.09
CA GLU A 278 19.42 8.86 3.45
C GLU A 278 18.13 8.02 3.36
N LEU A 279 18.06 7.06 2.43
CA LEU A 279 16.97 6.08 2.36
C LEU A 279 17.03 5.08 3.52
N THR A 280 18.20 4.59 3.93
CA THR A 280 18.28 3.62 5.05
C THR A 280 17.79 4.19 6.38
N ARG A 281 17.75 5.51 6.54
CA ARG A 281 17.31 6.19 7.77
C ARG A 281 15.81 6.13 8.02
N ILE A 282 15.03 5.50 7.14
CA ILE A 282 13.56 5.56 7.19
C ILE A 282 12.94 4.39 7.95
N HIS A 283 13.74 3.37 8.30
CA HIS A 283 13.31 2.17 9.00
C HIS A 283 14.33 1.73 10.07
#